data_AF-A0A699X6H3-F1
#
_entry.id   AF-A0A699X6H3-F1
#
_cell.length_a   1.000
_cell.length_b   1.000
_cell.length_c   1.000
_cell.angle_alpha   90.00
_cell.angle_beta   90.00
_cell.angle_gamma   90.00
#
_symmetry.space_group_name_H-M   'P 1'
#
loop_
_entity.id
_entity.type
_entity.pdbx_description
1 polymer ?
#
loop_
_entity_poly.entity_id
_entity_poly.type
_entity_poly.pdbx_seq_one_letter_code
_entity_poly.pdbx_strand_id
1 'polypeptide(L)'
;KHFDSQFEDDIQNDEEHGADDVDAQEQQNLDEDVHPELPVPMQPFVLLRRSTRDHHPSIRYSANEYVLLTDGGEPECYVEAMEDEHKKEWFEAMQDEMNSLR
;
A
#
# COMPACT_ATOMS: atom_id res chain seq x y z
N LYS A 1 23.89 -33.53 6.04
CA LYS A 1 23.93 -32.27 5.26
C LYS A 1 23.49 -31.16 6.22
N HIS A 2 24.47 -30.52 6.85
CA HIS A 2 24.26 -29.36 7.73
C HIS A 2 24.18 -28.12 6.83
N PHE A 3 23.25 -27.22 7.09
CA PHE A 3 23.13 -25.94 6.39
C PHE A 3 23.40 -24.85 7.42
N ASP A 4 24.56 -24.20 7.31
CA ASP A 4 24.97 -23.14 8.22
C ASP A 4 24.17 -21.86 7.94
N SER A 5 23.57 -21.33 9.00
CA SER A 5 22.81 -20.09 9.01
C SER A 5 23.78 -18.95 9.26
N GLN A 6 23.93 -18.03 8.31
CA GLN A 6 24.71 -16.81 8.47
C GLN A 6 23.81 -15.62 8.18
N PHE A 7 23.27 -15.05 9.27
CA PHE A 7 22.67 -13.72 9.29
C PHE A 7 23.67 -12.84 10.04
N GLU A 8 24.29 -11.89 9.32
CA GLU A 8 25.15 -10.87 9.92
C GLU A 8 24.35 -9.57 9.99
N ASP A 9 24.11 -9.12 11.23
CA ASP A 9 23.58 -7.81 11.60
C ASP A 9 24.72 -6.78 11.58
N ASP A 10 24.66 -5.80 10.68
CA ASP A 10 25.52 -4.61 10.74
C ASP A 10 24.68 -3.38 11.16
N ILE A 11 24.45 -3.23 12.46
CA ILE A 11 24.00 -1.97 13.07
C ILE A 11 25.25 -1.19 13.51
N GLN A 12 25.67 -0.21 12.71
CA GLN A 12 26.74 0.72 13.09
C GLN A 12 26.14 1.88 13.91
N ASN A 13 26.23 1.77 15.24
CA ASN A 13 26.16 2.91 16.15
C ASN A 13 27.54 3.55 16.24
N ASP A 14 27.63 4.86 16.04
CA ASP A 14 28.75 5.64 16.59
C ASP A 14 28.20 7.01 17.03
N GLU A 15 28.12 7.18 18.34
CA GLU A 15 27.83 8.44 19.02
C GLU A 15 29.01 8.72 19.96
N GLU A 16 29.83 9.72 19.64
CA GLU A 16 30.66 10.41 20.63
C GLU A 16 30.92 11.88 20.23
N HIS A 17 30.16 12.75 20.87
CA HIS A 17 30.52 14.00 21.54
C HIS A 17 31.96 14.56 21.37
N GLY A 18 32.04 15.78 20.82
CA GLY A 18 33.14 16.71 21.04
C GLY A 18 32.59 18.12 21.25
N ALA A 19 32.76 18.66 22.46
CA ALA A 19 32.41 20.03 22.81
C ALA A 19 33.49 21.00 22.31
N ASP A 20 33.10 22.12 21.69
CA ASP A 20 33.74 23.40 21.97
C ASP A 20 32.81 24.57 21.60
N ASP A 21 32.71 25.50 22.54
CA ASP A 21 31.88 26.70 22.54
C ASP A 21 32.68 27.86 21.95
N VAL A 22 32.23 28.45 20.83
CA VAL A 22 32.63 29.81 20.43
C VAL A 22 31.45 30.56 19.81
N ASP A 23 30.97 31.50 20.61
CA ASP A 23 30.20 32.68 20.28
C ASP A 23 30.71 33.40 19.01
N ALA A 24 29.81 33.58 18.04
CA ALA A 24 29.81 34.70 17.10
C ALA A 24 28.47 34.69 16.35
N GLN A 25 27.49 35.40 16.90
CA GLN A 25 26.33 35.85 16.14
C GLN A 25 26.81 36.82 15.05
N GLU A 26 27.04 36.34 13.84
CA GLU A 26 27.10 37.20 12.65
C GLU A 26 25.81 37.01 11.85
N GLN A 27 24.85 37.90 12.10
CA GLN A 27 23.67 38.08 11.28
C GLN A 27 24.10 38.47 9.86
N GLN A 28 24.28 37.47 9.00
CA GLN A 28 24.28 37.70 7.57
C GLN A 28 22.83 37.92 7.16
N ASN A 29 22.48 39.18 6.99
CA ASN A 29 21.25 39.65 6.36
C ASN A 29 21.13 38.93 5.01
N LEU A 30 20.29 37.90 4.96
CA LEU A 30 19.84 37.33 3.71
C LEU A 30 18.82 38.33 3.18
N ASP A 31 19.24 39.14 2.20
CA ASP A 31 18.37 40.08 1.50
C ASP A 31 17.08 39.35 1.12
N GLU A 32 15.97 39.83 1.69
CA GLU A 32 14.62 39.41 1.34
C GLU A 32 14.42 39.71 -0.15
N ASP A 33 14.61 38.70 -1.00
CA ASP A 33 14.16 38.75 -2.39
C ASP A 33 12.63 38.80 -2.35
N VAL A 34 12.10 40.03 -2.27
CA VAL A 34 10.67 40.31 -2.40
C VAL A 34 10.29 39.96 -3.83
N HIS A 35 10.00 38.68 -4.07
CA HIS A 35 9.33 38.25 -5.27
C HIS A 35 7.95 38.93 -5.27
N PRO A 36 7.65 39.84 -6.21
CA PRO A 36 6.31 40.42 -6.28
C PRO A 36 5.32 39.28 -6.51
N GLU A 37 4.44 39.04 -5.54
CA GLU A 37 3.39 38.04 -5.65
C GLU A 37 2.50 38.42 -6.84
N LEU A 38 2.75 37.81 -7.99
CA LEU A 38 1.92 37.99 -9.17
C LEU A 38 0.52 37.46 -8.82
N PRO A 39 -0.57 38.15 -9.22
CA PRO A 39 -1.92 37.66 -8.94
C PRO A 39 -2.07 36.26 -9.55
N VAL A 40 -2.20 35.24 -8.70
CA VAL A 40 -2.48 33.88 -9.16
C VAL A 40 -3.83 33.93 -9.89
N PRO A 41 -3.93 33.50 -11.16
CA PRO A 41 -5.20 33.45 -11.86
C PRO A 41 -6.19 32.64 -11.04
N MET A 42 -7.29 33.27 -10.60
CA MET A 42 -8.34 32.54 -9.87
C MET A 42 -8.86 31.43 -10.77
N GLN A 43 -8.64 30.19 -10.34
CA GLN A 43 -9.24 29.05 -11.02
C GLN A 43 -10.76 29.21 -10.97
N PRO A 44 -11.49 28.94 -12.07
CA PRO A 44 -12.94 29.02 -12.07
C PRO A 44 -13.48 28.12 -10.95
N PHE A 45 -14.27 28.69 -10.06
CA PHE A 45 -14.91 27.93 -8.99
C PHE A 45 -15.83 26.88 -9.63
N VAL A 46 -15.43 25.61 -9.55
CA VAL A 46 -16.30 24.52 -9.97
C VAL A 46 -17.17 24.15 -8.76
N LEU A 47 -18.48 24.30 -8.90
CA LEU A 47 -19.40 23.81 -7.88
C LEU A 47 -19.30 22.29 -7.83
N LEU A 48 -18.82 21.77 -6.70
CA LEU A 48 -18.75 20.33 -6.48
C LEU A 48 -20.18 19.77 -6.50
N ARG A 49 -20.49 18.98 -7.52
CA ARG A 49 -21.79 18.31 -7.61
C ARG A 49 -21.88 17.29 -6.49
N ARG A 50 -22.79 17.51 -5.56
CA ARG A 50 -23.09 16.54 -4.49
C ARG A 50 -24.11 15.52 -4.98
N SER A 51 -24.02 14.29 -4.48
CA SER A 51 -25.03 13.26 -4.72
C SER A 51 -26.38 13.71 -4.15
N THR A 52 -27.44 13.58 -4.93
CA THR A 52 -28.82 13.78 -4.50
C THR A 52 -29.51 12.47 -4.09
N ARG A 53 -28.79 11.35 -4.12
CA ARG A 53 -29.33 10.06 -3.66
C ARG A 53 -29.49 10.08 -2.15
N ASP A 54 -30.60 9.52 -1.68
CA ASP A 54 -30.80 9.27 -0.25
C ASP A 54 -29.66 8.41 0.30
N HIS A 55 -29.15 8.82 1.46
CA HIS A 55 -28.08 8.10 2.13
C HIS A 55 -28.68 6.94 2.92
N HIS A 56 -28.51 5.71 2.43
CA HIS A 56 -28.80 4.54 3.23
C HIS A 56 -27.61 4.28 4.18
N PRO A 57 -27.84 4.01 5.47
CA PRO A 57 -26.79 3.51 6.35
C PRO A 57 -26.21 2.19 5.80
N SER A 58 -24.92 1.98 6.02
CA SER A 58 -24.33 0.66 5.82
C SER A 58 -24.84 -0.27 6.92
N ILE A 59 -25.36 -1.43 6.52
CA ILE A 59 -25.81 -2.48 7.44
C ILE A 59 -24.80 -3.63 7.31
N ARG A 60 -24.26 -4.10 8.43
CA ARG A 60 -23.45 -5.33 8.46
C ARG A 60 -24.37 -6.51 8.70
N TYR A 61 -24.14 -7.60 7.98
CA TYR A 61 -24.78 -8.87 8.25
C TYR A 61 -24.23 -9.47 9.54
N SER A 62 -24.93 -10.43 10.13
CA SER A 62 -24.42 -11.20 11.25
C SER A 62 -23.32 -12.16 10.79
N ALA A 63 -22.43 -12.56 11.70
CA ALA A 63 -21.34 -13.50 11.39
C ALA A 63 -21.84 -14.79 10.72
N ASN A 64 -23.06 -15.24 11.06
CA ASN A 64 -23.68 -16.46 10.55
C ASN A 64 -24.26 -16.31 9.14
N GLU A 65 -24.41 -15.09 8.64
CA GLU A 65 -24.87 -14.79 7.28
C GLU A 65 -23.69 -14.62 6.30
N TYR A 66 -22.46 -14.59 6.80
CA TYR A 66 -21.26 -14.58 5.96
C TYR A 66 -20.79 -16.02 5.71
N VAL A 67 -20.59 -16.36 4.43
CA VAL A 67 -19.80 -17.53 4.03
C VAL A 67 -18.38 -17.04 3.76
N LEU A 68 -17.43 -17.45 4.59
CA LEU A 68 -16.02 -17.15 4.40
C LEU A 68 -15.47 -18.16 3.39
N LEU A 69 -14.99 -17.69 2.23
CA LEU A 69 -14.36 -18.53 1.20
C LEU A 69 -13.03 -19.18 1.65
N THR A 70 -12.62 -18.93 2.89
CA THR A 70 -11.38 -19.41 3.52
C THR A 70 -11.61 -20.59 4.45
N ASP A 71 -12.82 -21.14 4.53
CA ASP A 71 -13.12 -22.35 5.30
C ASP A 71 -12.35 -23.58 4.80
N GLY A 72 -11.94 -23.61 3.53
CA GLY A 72 -11.02 -24.59 2.96
C GLY A 72 -9.52 -24.32 3.19
N GLY A 73 -9.14 -23.16 3.73
CA GLY A 73 -7.74 -22.70 3.79
C GLY A 73 -7.18 -22.34 2.41
N GLU A 74 -6.25 -21.39 2.37
CA GLU A 74 -5.43 -21.15 1.17
C GLU A 74 -4.22 -22.09 1.22
N PRO A 75 -3.79 -22.68 0.09
CA PRO A 75 -2.61 -23.53 0.06
C PRO A 75 -1.36 -22.73 0.46
N GLU A 76 -0.54 -23.26 1.36
CA GLU A 76 0.68 -22.61 1.84
C GLU A 76 1.79 -22.63 0.78
N CYS A 77 1.66 -23.49 -0.25
CA CYS A 77 2.62 -23.56 -1.34
C CYS A 77 2.00 -23.95 -2.70
N TYR A 78 2.75 -23.68 -3.78
CA TYR A 78 2.33 -24.01 -5.14
C TYR A 78 2.08 -25.51 -5.36
N VAL A 79 2.88 -26.38 -4.72
CA VAL A 79 2.72 -27.83 -4.88
C VAL A 79 1.39 -28.28 -4.30
N GLU A 80 1.04 -27.80 -3.11
CA GLU A 80 -0.25 -28.07 -2.45
C GLU A 80 -1.43 -27.55 -3.28
N ALA A 81 -1.32 -26.32 -3.81
CA ALA A 81 -2.33 -25.77 -4.73
C ALA A 81 -2.54 -26.64 -5.99
N MET A 82 -1.47 -27.30 -6.44
CA MET A 82 -1.49 -28.19 -7.60
C MET A 82 -1.94 -29.63 -7.27
N GLU A 83 -2.15 -29.96 -6.00
CA GLU A 83 -2.72 -31.21 -5.51
C GLU A 83 -4.22 -31.08 -5.21
N ASP A 84 -4.82 -29.91 -5.41
CA ASP A 84 -6.25 -29.66 -5.24
C ASP A 84 -7.12 -30.64 -6.04
N GLU A 85 -8.16 -31.16 -5.39
CA GLU A 85 -9.10 -32.14 -5.95
C GLU A 85 -9.78 -31.62 -7.25
N HIS A 86 -10.05 -30.31 -7.31
CA HIS A 86 -10.74 -29.65 -8.40
C HIS A 86 -9.79 -29.13 -9.49
N LYS A 87 -8.48 -29.33 -9.39
CA LYS A 87 -7.50 -28.87 -10.39
C LYS A 87 -7.87 -29.26 -11.82
N LYS A 88 -8.42 -30.47 -11.99
CA LYS A 88 -8.86 -30.96 -13.30
C LYS A 88 -10.06 -30.17 -13.81
N GLU A 89 -11.02 -29.87 -12.95
CA GLU A 89 -12.21 -29.08 -13.30
C GLU A 89 -11.83 -27.66 -13.72
N TRP A 90 -10.90 -27.03 -12.99
CA TRP A 90 -10.36 -25.73 -13.38
C TRP A 90 -9.67 -25.76 -14.74
N PHE A 91 -8.88 -26.80 -15.01
CA PHE A 91 -8.22 -26.97 -16.29
C PHE A 91 -9.23 -27.16 -17.44
N GLU A 92 -10.27 -27.97 -17.21
CA GLU A 92 -11.35 -28.20 -18.18
C GLU A 92 -12.19 -26.93 -18.42
N ALA A 93 -12.54 -26.19 -17.36
CA ALA A 93 -13.28 -24.94 -17.46
C ALA A 93 -12.53 -23.89 -18.28
N MET A 94 -11.22 -23.74 -18.05
CA MET A 94 -10.38 -22.83 -18.83
C MET A 94 -10.31 -23.27 -20.30
N GLN A 95 -10.21 -24.58 -20.56
CA GLN A 95 -10.21 -25.11 -21.91
C GLN A 95 -11.54 -24.88 -22.63
N ASP A 96 -12.67 -25.06 -21.94
CA ASP A 96 -14.02 -24.84 -22.45
C ASP A 96 -14.30 -23.37 -22.79
N GLU A 97 -13.84 -22.44 -21.93
CA GLU A 97 -13.90 -21.01 -22.21
C GLU A 97 -13.10 -20.66 -23.47
N MET A 98 -11.86 -21.16 -23.59
CA MET A 98 -11.04 -20.95 -24.81
C MET A 98 -11.70 -21.51 -26.07
N ASN A 99 -12.38 -22.65 -25.97
CA ASN A 99 -13.10 -23.26 -27.10
C ASN A 99 -14.36 -22.47 -27.47
N SER A 100 -15.04 -21.86 -26.50
CA SER A 100 -16.24 -21.03 -26.74
C SER A 100 -15.94 -19.74 -27.51
N LEU A 101 -14.69 -19.28 -27.47
CA LEU A 101 -14.23 -18.10 -28.21
C LEU A 101 -13.89 -18.39 -29.68
N ARG A 102 -13.99 -19.66 -30.10
CA ARG A 102 -13.58 -20.13 -31.43
C ARG A 102 -14.77 -20.22 -32.39
#